data_AF-A0A0V0QUZ6-F1
#
_entry.id   AF-A0A0V0QUZ6-F1
#
_cell.length_a   1.000
_cell.length_b   1.000
_cell.length_c   1.000
_cell.angle_alpha   90.00
_cell.angle_beta   90.00
_cell.angle_gamma   90.00
#
_symmetry.space_group_name_H-M   'P 1'
#
loop_
_entity.id
_entity.type
_entity.pdbx_description
1 polymer ?
#
loop_
_entity_poly.entity_id
_entity_poly.type
_entity_poly.pdbx_seq_one_letter_code
_entity_poly.pdbx_strand_id
1 'polypeptide(L)'
;MLLEQNFTITQQYFQSGLGVQTTWLDNYSKNPGERDWLDDYTSSVYWAVITMITVGYGDIVPITQTERFFLILLTILSCGIFAYSVNSIGSIISTLTKDHREFKLKMFMLTNFMKERNLSKDFVTQ
;
A
#
# COMPACT_ATOMS: atom_id res chain seq x y z
N MET A 1 -29.78 23.87 11.75
CA MET A 1 -28.68 22.89 11.84
C MET A 1 -29.19 21.54 12.37
N LEU A 2 -29.72 21.43 13.59
CA LEU A 2 -30.25 20.15 14.11
C LEU A 2 -31.51 19.64 13.38
N LEU A 3 -32.37 20.53 12.88
CA LEU A 3 -33.57 20.15 12.11
C LEU A 3 -33.24 19.58 10.72
N GLU A 4 -32.25 20.15 10.04
CA GLU A 4 -31.72 19.63 8.77
C GLU A 4 -31.16 18.22 8.96
N GLN A 5 -30.38 18.01 10.03
CA GLN A 5 -29.76 16.74 10.36
C GLN A 5 -30.80 15.64 10.64
N ASN A 6 -31.86 15.96 11.38
CA ASN A 6 -32.98 15.04 11.65
C ASN A 6 -33.80 14.71 10.39
N PHE A 7 -33.85 15.62 9.42
CA PHE A 7 -34.50 15.39 8.13
C PHE A 7 -33.66 14.48 7.23
N THR A 8 -32.34 14.66 7.17
CA THR A 8 -31.44 13.76 6.43
C THR A 8 -31.48 12.34 6.99
N ILE A 9 -31.49 12.21 8.31
CA ILE A 9 -31.55 10.92 9.01
C ILE A 9 -32.87 10.19 8.69
N THR A 10 -34.01 10.88 8.69
CA THR A 10 -35.31 10.26 8.35
C THR A 10 -35.42 9.87 6.87
N GLN A 11 -34.86 10.65 5.95
CA GLN A 11 -34.76 10.28 4.53
C GLN A 11 -33.87 9.05 4.33
N GLN A 12 -32.77 8.94 5.06
CA GLN A 12 -31.90 7.77 5.03
C GLN A 12 -32.60 6.51 5.56
N TYR A 13 -33.36 6.61 6.65
CA TYR A 13 -34.18 5.49 7.14
C TYR A 13 -35.27 5.09 6.13
N PHE A 14 -35.90 6.05 5.48
CA PHE A 14 -36.91 5.78 4.45
C PHE A 14 -36.33 5.06 3.22
N GLN A 15 -35.18 5.51 2.73
CA GLN A 15 -34.43 4.86 1.63
C GLN A 15 -34.04 3.42 2.00
N SER A 16 -33.55 3.21 3.23
CA SER A 16 -33.21 1.87 3.72
C SER A 16 -34.45 0.96 3.87
N GLY A 17 -35.62 1.52 4.21
CA GLY A 17 -36.89 0.80 4.28
C GLY A 17 -37.44 0.38 2.91
N LEU A 18 -37.04 1.05 1.84
CA LEU A 18 -37.35 0.70 0.45
C LEU A 18 -36.36 -0.31 -0.16
N GLY A 19 -35.34 -0.74 0.60
CA GLY A 19 -34.30 -1.65 0.11
C GLY A 19 -33.27 -1.00 -0.83
N VAL A 20 -33.25 0.33 -0.92
CA VAL A 20 -32.24 1.06 -1.70
C VAL A 20 -30.93 1.01 -0.90
N GLN A 21 -29.98 0.21 -1.38
CA GLN A 21 -28.63 0.16 -0.79
C GLN A 21 -27.84 1.39 -1.23
N THR A 22 -27.40 2.19 -0.27
CA THR A 22 -26.51 3.33 -0.52
C THR A 22 -25.08 2.83 -0.68
N THR A 23 -24.43 3.21 -1.78
CA THR A 23 -23.02 2.89 -2.03
C THR A 23 -22.10 3.90 -1.37
N TRP A 24 -20.80 3.59 -1.29
CA TRP A 24 -19.81 4.56 -0.82
C TRP A 24 -19.82 5.86 -1.64
N LEU A 25 -20.09 5.77 -2.95
CA LEU A 25 -20.15 6.93 -3.84
C LEU A 25 -21.36 7.81 -3.54
N ASP A 26 -22.51 7.20 -3.24
CA ASP A 26 -23.73 7.93 -2.87
C ASP A 26 -23.58 8.67 -1.53
N ASN A 27 -22.77 8.13 -0.61
CA ASN A 27 -22.50 8.74 0.68
C ASN A 27 -21.46 9.87 0.58
N TYR A 28 -20.44 9.67 -0.26
CA TYR A 28 -19.36 10.62 -0.43
C TYR A 28 -19.74 11.81 -1.31
N SER A 29 -20.65 11.62 -2.28
CA SER A 29 -21.12 12.68 -3.16
C SER A 29 -21.99 13.71 -2.41
N LYS A 30 -21.51 14.95 -2.35
CA LYS A 30 -22.20 16.05 -1.63
C LYS A 30 -23.50 16.51 -2.31
N ASN A 31 -23.61 16.34 -3.63
CA ASN A 31 -24.74 16.80 -4.44
C ASN A 31 -25.15 15.73 -5.49
N PRO A 32 -26.09 14.82 -5.16
CA PRO A 32 -26.47 13.74 -6.08
C PRO A 32 -27.12 14.21 -7.39
N GLY A 33 -27.59 15.46 -7.47
CA GLY A 33 -28.18 16.05 -8.68
C GLY A 33 -27.19 16.76 -9.62
N GLU A 34 -25.96 17.01 -9.18
CA GLU A 34 -24.89 17.70 -9.94
C GLU A 34 -23.61 16.87 -9.92
N ARG A 35 -23.70 15.59 -10.33
CA ARG A 35 -22.53 14.71 -10.38
C ARG A 35 -21.64 15.08 -11.56
N ASP A 36 -20.45 15.60 -11.28
CA ASP A 36 -19.38 15.67 -12.26
C ASP A 36 -18.63 14.34 -12.28
N TRP A 37 -18.45 13.77 -13.47
CA TRP A 37 -17.75 12.49 -13.66
C TRP A 37 -16.29 12.57 -13.21
N LEU A 38 -15.70 13.76 -13.28
CA LEU A 38 -14.32 14.01 -12.87
C LEU A 38 -14.18 13.88 -11.35
N ASP A 39 -15.15 14.38 -10.59
CA ASP A 39 -15.17 14.26 -9.13
C ASP A 39 -15.32 12.79 -8.70
N ASP A 40 -16.20 12.03 -9.36
CA ASP A 40 -16.37 10.60 -9.10
C ASP A 40 -15.11 9.79 -9.44
N TYR A 41 -14.47 10.09 -10.57
CA TYR A 41 -13.23 9.43 -10.99
C TYR A 41 -12.07 9.74 -10.04
N THR A 42 -11.86 11.01 -9.71
CA THR A 42 -10.78 11.43 -8.82
C THR A 42 -10.95 10.86 -7.41
N SER A 43 -12.19 10.82 -6.89
CA SER A 43 -12.52 10.20 -5.60
C SER A 43 -12.26 8.70 -5.60
N SER A 44 -12.62 8.01 -6.69
CA SER A 44 -12.36 6.57 -6.86
C SER A 44 -10.86 6.24 -6.88
N VAL A 45 -10.07 7.02 -7.65
CA VAL A 45 -8.62 6.85 -7.73
C VAL A 45 -7.96 7.18 -6.40
N TYR A 46 -8.39 8.26 -5.74
CA TYR A 46 -7.91 8.63 -4.42
C TYR A 46 -8.13 7.49 -3.42
N TRP A 47 -9.35 6.93 -3.34
CA TRP A 47 -9.66 5.79 -2.48
C TRP A 47 -8.80 4.56 -2.77
N ALA A 48 -8.60 4.23 -4.06
CA ALA A 48 -7.77 3.10 -4.46
C ALA A 48 -6.29 3.30 -4.05
N VAL A 49 -5.76 4.52 -4.24
CA VAL A 49 -4.38 4.85 -3.88
C VAL A 49 -4.18 4.76 -2.37
N ILE A 50 -4.99 5.44 -1.56
CA ILE A 50 -4.83 5.45 -0.08
C ILE A 50 -4.96 4.05 0.54
N THR A 51 -5.78 3.19 -0.08
CA THR A 51 -5.94 1.78 0.32
C THR A 51 -4.69 0.97 -0.04
N MET A 52 -4.17 1.15 -1.26
CA MET A 52 -2.96 0.47 -1.72
C MET A 52 -1.72 0.84 -0.90
N ILE A 53 -1.56 2.12 -0.56
CA ILE A 53 -0.44 2.60 0.28
C ILE A 53 -0.69 2.41 1.78
N THR A 54 -1.80 1.76 2.16
CA THR A 54 -2.17 1.42 3.55
C THR A 54 -2.35 2.63 4.49
N VAL A 55 -2.61 3.83 3.95
CA VAL A 55 -2.86 5.04 4.77
C VAL A 55 -4.27 5.01 5.35
N GLY A 56 -5.28 4.82 4.50
CA GLY A 56 -6.68 4.63 4.89
C GLY A 56 -7.24 5.69 5.87
N TYR A 57 -7.43 6.93 5.42
CA TYR A 57 -7.97 8.02 6.26
C TYR A 57 -9.38 7.74 6.83
N GLY A 58 -10.16 6.86 6.20
CA GLY A 58 -11.49 6.47 6.65
C GLY A 58 -12.61 7.44 6.24
N ASP A 59 -12.31 8.35 5.32
CA ASP A 59 -13.25 9.28 4.68
C ASP A 59 -14.14 8.59 3.62
N ILE A 60 -13.60 7.62 2.89
CA ILE A 60 -14.36 6.75 1.98
C ILE A 60 -14.29 5.32 2.50
N VAL A 61 -15.44 4.77 2.89
CA VAL A 61 -15.57 3.43 3.47
C VAL A 61 -16.68 2.62 2.79
N PRO A 62 -16.51 1.30 2.63
CA PRO A 62 -17.54 0.45 2.04
C PRO A 62 -18.76 0.35 2.97
N ILE A 63 -19.94 0.61 2.42
CA ILE A 63 -21.21 0.62 3.16
C ILE A 63 -21.89 -0.72 2.99
N THR A 64 -21.94 -1.22 1.75
CA THR A 64 -22.62 -2.48 1.44
C THR A 64 -21.75 -3.70 1.73
N GLN A 65 -22.39 -4.85 1.96
CA GLN A 65 -21.68 -6.11 2.20
C GLN A 65 -20.85 -6.54 0.98
N THR A 66 -21.34 -6.27 -0.22
CA THR A 66 -20.65 -6.55 -1.48
C THR A 66 -19.38 -5.73 -1.62
N GLU A 67 -19.43 -4.43 -1.32
CA GLU A 67 -18.26 -3.54 -1.33
C GLU A 67 -17.20 -3.98 -0.31
N ARG A 68 -17.63 -4.41 0.88
CA ARG A 68 -16.73 -4.93 1.92
C ARG A 68 -16.00 -6.18 1.46
N PHE A 69 -16.71 -7.13 0.85
CA PHE A 69 -16.09 -8.34 0.30
C PHE A 69 -15.09 -8.01 -0.81
N PHE A 70 -15.43 -7.09 -1.70
CA PHE A 70 -14.51 -6.62 -2.73
C PHE A 70 -13.25 -5.98 -2.15
N LEU A 71 -13.38 -5.12 -1.13
CA LEU A 71 -12.24 -4.49 -0.46
C LEU A 71 -11.31 -5.53 0.19
N ILE A 72 -11.86 -6.58 0.81
CA ILE A 72 -11.06 -7.68 1.39
C ILE A 72 -10.23 -8.37 0.30
N LEU A 73 -10.83 -8.69 -0.84
CA LEU A 73 -10.09 -9.31 -1.95
C LEU A 73 -9.02 -8.38 -2.52
N LEU A 74 -9.36 -7.10 -2.71
CA LEU A 74 -8.45 -6.08 -3.23
C LEU A 74 -7.22 -5.93 -2.33
N THR A 75 -7.41 -5.82 -1.01
CA THR A 75 -6.31 -5.65 -0.05
C THR A 75 -5.37 -6.85 -0.02
N ILE A 76 -5.88 -8.09 -0.12
CA ILE A 76 -5.05 -9.30 -0.24
C ILE A 76 -4.19 -9.25 -1.51
N LEU A 77 -4.78 -8.89 -2.65
CA LEU A 77 -4.06 -8.78 -3.92
C LEU A 77 -3.00 -7.67 -3.88
N SER A 78 -3.35 -6.50 -3.35
CA SER A 78 -2.42 -5.37 -3.18
C SER A 78 -1.22 -5.74 -2.31
N CYS A 79 -1.45 -6.49 -1.22
CA CYS A 79 -0.37 -6.98 -0.37
C CYS A 79 0.58 -7.92 -1.12
N GLY A 80 0.04 -8.83 -1.94
CA GLY A 80 0.83 -9.73 -2.78
C GLY A 80 1.70 -8.98 -3.79
N ILE A 81 1.13 -8.00 -4.48
CA ILE A 81 1.86 -7.14 -5.44
C ILE A 81 2.95 -6.34 -4.74
N PHE A 82 2.65 -5.77 -3.57
CA PHE A 82 3.61 -5.03 -2.77
C PHE A 82 4.79 -5.92 -2.33
N ALA A 83 4.51 -7.11 -1.79
CA ALA A 83 5.52 -8.06 -1.36
C ALA A 83 6.43 -8.50 -2.52
N TYR A 84 5.85 -8.79 -3.69
CA TYR A 84 6.61 -9.09 -4.90
C TYR A 84 7.51 -7.93 -5.32
N SER A 85 6.99 -6.70 -5.29
CA SER A 85 7.75 -5.50 -5.67
C SER A 85 8.96 -5.29 -4.76
N VAL A 86 8.78 -5.43 -3.44
CA VAL A 86 9.87 -5.34 -2.46
C VAL A 86 10.91 -6.45 -2.69
N ASN A 87 10.46 -7.69 -2.95
CA ASN A 87 11.36 -8.80 -3.23
C ASN A 87 12.21 -8.55 -4.49
N SER A 88 11.58 -8.06 -5.56
CA SER A 88 12.26 -7.69 -6.80
C SER A 88 13.33 -6.62 -6.57
N ILE A 89 13.00 -5.55 -5.83
CA ILE A 89 13.97 -4.51 -5.46
C ILE A 89 15.13 -5.11 -4.65
N GLY A 90 14.84 -5.98 -3.69
CA GLY A 90 15.86 -6.68 -2.91
C GLY A 90 16.81 -7.53 -3.77
N SER A 91 16.26 -8.23 -4.77
CA SER A 91 17.04 -9.02 -5.73
C SER A 91 17.97 -8.14 -6.58
N ILE A 92 17.47 -6.99 -7.04
CA ILE A 92 18.28 -6.00 -7.78
C ILE A 92 19.43 -5.50 -6.90
N ILE A 93 19.15 -5.10 -5.66
CA ILE A 93 20.18 -4.63 -4.71
C ILE A 93 21.20 -5.73 -4.42
N SER A 94 20.75 -6.97 -4.20
CA SER A 94 21.64 -8.12 -3.99
C SER A 94 22.55 -8.36 -5.20
N THR A 95 22.03 -8.13 -6.41
CA THR A 95 22.81 -8.27 -7.65
C THR A 95 23.85 -7.15 -7.77
N LEU A 96 23.45 -5.89 -7.52
CA LEU A 96 24.35 -4.73 -7.55
C LEU A 96 25.49 -4.83 -6.52
N THR A 97 25.22 -5.42 -5.35
CA THR A 97 26.21 -5.57 -4.27
C THR A 97 27.05 -6.85 -4.36
N LYS A 98 26.75 -7.74 -5.32
CA LYS A 98 27.38 -9.05 -5.43
C LYS A 98 28.90 -8.95 -5.60
N ASP A 99 29.37 -8.09 -6.49
CA ASP A 99 30.80 -7.97 -6.80
C ASP A 99 31.60 -7.44 -5.60
N HIS A 100 31.06 -6.43 -4.91
CA HIS A 100 31.66 -5.88 -3.68
C HIS A 100 31.72 -6.92 -2.57
N ARG A 101 30.67 -7.75 -2.46
CA ARG A 101 30.63 -8.85 -1.48
C ARG A 101 31.67 -9.91 -1.78
N GLU A 102 31.79 -10.34 -3.04
CA GLU A 102 32.78 -11.34 -3.46
C GLU A 102 34.21 -10.86 -3.25
N PHE A 103 34.51 -9.59 -3.58
CA PHE A 103 35.83 -9.01 -3.34
C PHE A 103 36.18 -9.02 -1.84
N LYS A 104 35.27 -8.56 -0.99
CA LYS A 104 35.47 -8.57 0.48
C LYS A 104 35.66 -9.97 1.03
N LEU A 105 34.91 -10.96 0.53
CA LEU A 105 35.05 -12.36 0.95
C LEU A 105 36.44 -12.91 0.58
N LYS A 106 36.92 -12.65 -0.64
CA LYS A 106 38.28 -13.03 -1.06
C LYS A 106 39.35 -12.36 -0.20
N MET A 107 39.24 -11.06 0.04
CA MET A 107 40.16 -10.32 0.91
C MET A 107 40.17 -10.87 2.34
N PHE A 108 39.00 -11.21 2.88
CA PHE A 108 38.87 -11.82 4.20
C PHE A 108 39.55 -13.19 4.25
N MET A 109 39.35 -14.05 3.25
CA MET A 109 40.02 -15.34 3.14
C MET A 109 41.55 -15.20 3.09
N LEU A 110 42.06 -14.26 2.28
CA LEU A 110 43.49 -13.97 2.23
C LEU A 110 44.02 -13.48 3.57
N THR A 111 43.30 -12.57 4.22
CA THR A 111 43.65 -12.06 5.55
C THR A 111 43.71 -13.19 6.59
N ASN A 112 42.76 -14.12 6.55
CA ASN A 112 42.73 -15.24 7.48
C ASN A 112 43.87 -16.23 7.22
N PHE A 113 44.13 -16.55 5.96
CA PHE A 113 45.27 -17.38 5.56
C PHE A 113 46.61 -16.78 6.02
N MET A 114 46.80 -15.46 5.87
CA MET A 114 48.02 -14.78 6.31
C MET A 114 48.21 -14.87 7.83
N LYS A 115 47.11 -14.77 8.60
CA LYS A 115 47.14 -14.93 10.07
C LYS A 115 47.52 -16.34 10.48
N GLU A 116 46.93 -17.36 9.86
CA GLU A 116 47.20 -18.77 10.17
C GLU A 116 48.67 -19.15 9.91
N ARG A 117 49.32 -18.48 8.95
CA ARG A 117 50.72 -18.72 8.58
C ARG A 117 51.74 -17.82 9.30
N ASN A 118 51.32 -16.97 10.26
CA ASN A 118 52.17 -16.01 10.97
C ASN A 118 53.00 -15.11 10.03
N LEU A 119 52.43 -14.67 8.90
CA LEU A 119 53.12 -13.74 8.00
C LEU A 119 53.14 -12.33 8.64
N SER A 120 54.35 -11.79 8.87
CA SER A 120 54.56 -10.44 9.43
C SER A 120 53.95 -9.36 8.52
N LYS A 121 53.38 -8.32 9.13
CA LYS A 121 52.68 -7.21 8.44
C LYS A 121 53.58 -6.36 7.54
N ASP A 122 54.90 -6.48 7.67
CA ASP A 122 55.88 -5.65 6.96
C ASP A 122 55.88 -5.79 5.44
N PHE A 123 55.41 -6.93 4.90
CA PHE A 123 55.36 -7.16 3.44
C PHE A 123 54.10 -6.63 2.75
N VAL A 124 53.10 -6.13 3.49
CA VAL A 124 51.76 -5.83 2.95
C VAL A 124 51.55 -4.32 2.64
N THR A 125 52.45 -3.44 3.11
CA THR A 125 52.32 -1.97 3.01
C THR A 125 53.26 -1.29 2.01
N GLN A 126 54.00 -2.04 1.19
CA GLN A 126 54.88 -1.49 0.15
C GLN A 126 54.27 -1.69 -1.24
#